data_AF-A0A385I0Z0-F1
#
_entry.id   AF-A0A385I0Z0-F1
#
_cell.length_a   1.000
_cell.length_b   1.000
_cell.length_c   1.000
_cell.angle_alpha   90.00
_cell.angle_beta   90.00
_cell.angle_gamma   90.00
#
_symmetry.space_group_name_H-M   'P 1'
#
loop_
_entity.id
_entity.type
_entity.pdbx_description
1 polymer ?
#
loop_
_entity_poly.entity_id
_entity_poly.type
_entity_poly.pdbx_seq_one_letter_code
_entity_poly.pdbx_strand_id
1 'polypeptide(L)'
;MPVIRFVREGVDVECYPGENLREVALRNGVELYGLKGKLGNCGGCGQCITCFVDVIDIVESDNILALSPRTQVEELKLRRRPKTWRLACQVLVQRSVLILTRPQVSLSDAERRVSAARTAELPSEPTEWPLYGLERNVSAEQSATSNEGDEEPALNSDTVA
;
A
#
# COMPACT_ATOMS: atom_id res chain seq x y z
N MET A 1 -10.30 5.09 9.00
CA MET A 1 -9.53 5.03 7.75
C MET A 1 -8.19 5.69 8.05
N PRO A 2 -7.09 4.92 8.07
CA PRO A 2 -5.75 5.43 8.34
C PRO A 2 -5.38 6.67 7.50
N VAL A 3 -4.61 7.58 8.12
CA VAL A 3 -4.04 8.75 7.47
C VAL A 3 -2.51 8.67 7.44
N ILE A 4 -1.94 8.83 6.25
CA ILE A 4 -0.51 8.97 6.05
C ILE A 4 -0.18 10.46 5.94
N ARG A 5 0.53 11.00 6.94
CA ARG A 5 1.02 12.37 6.93
C ARG A 5 2.41 12.42 6.26
N PHE A 6 2.46 12.94 5.04
CA PHE A 6 3.70 13.09 4.29
C PHE A 6 4.42 14.39 4.67
N VAL A 7 5.36 14.31 5.60
CA VAL A 7 5.98 15.46 6.31
C VAL A 7 6.73 16.44 5.38
N ARG A 8 7.32 15.93 4.27
CA ARG A 8 8.02 16.79 3.30
C ARG A 8 7.06 17.51 2.37
N GLU A 9 5.97 16.88 1.99
CA GLU A 9 4.98 17.46 1.11
C GLU A 9 3.99 18.35 1.90
N GLY A 10 3.81 18.09 3.20
CA GLY A 10 2.90 18.82 4.08
C GLY A 10 1.44 18.44 3.84
N VAL A 11 1.20 17.21 3.37
CA VAL A 11 -0.13 16.70 3.00
C VAL A 11 -0.48 15.46 3.80
N ASP A 12 -1.77 15.36 4.16
CA ASP A 12 -2.37 14.20 4.78
C ASP A 12 -3.15 13.42 3.71
N VAL A 13 -2.95 12.11 3.65
CA VAL A 13 -3.54 11.24 2.63
C VAL A 13 -4.27 10.09 3.31
N GLU A 14 -5.56 9.96 3.01
CA GLU A 14 -6.38 8.85 3.48
C GLU A 14 -6.11 7.55 2.69
N CYS A 15 -6.01 6.45 3.42
CA CYS A 15 -5.88 5.11 2.85
C CYS A 15 -6.60 4.06 3.70
N TYR A 16 -6.96 2.94 3.07
CA TYR A 16 -7.51 1.80 3.80
C TYR A 16 -6.41 0.98 4.49
N PRO A 17 -6.72 0.31 5.62
CA PRO A 17 -5.81 -0.68 6.19
C PRO A 17 -5.50 -1.77 5.15
N GLY A 18 -4.22 -2.14 5.03
CA GLY A 18 -3.70 -3.05 4.02
C GLY A 18 -3.25 -2.40 2.71
N GLU A 19 -3.49 -1.11 2.46
CA GLU A 19 -2.99 -0.46 1.23
C GLU A 19 -1.45 -0.34 1.22
N ASN A 20 -0.86 -0.47 0.03
CA ASN A 20 0.58 -0.36 -0.16
C ASN A 20 1.04 1.11 -0.14
N LEU A 21 2.01 1.44 0.71
CA LEU A 21 2.47 2.82 0.93
C LEU A 21 3.00 3.49 -0.35
N ARG A 22 3.63 2.75 -1.27
CA ARG A 22 4.07 3.30 -2.56
C ARG A 22 2.87 3.70 -3.42
N GLU A 23 1.90 2.80 -3.57
CA GLU A 23 0.76 3.05 -4.46
C GLU A 23 -0.11 4.20 -3.93
N VAL A 24 -0.31 4.27 -2.61
CA VAL A 24 -0.99 5.40 -1.97
C VAL A 24 -0.25 6.72 -2.21
N ALA A 25 1.08 6.75 -2.05
CA ALA A 25 1.85 7.96 -2.32
C ALA A 25 1.72 8.40 -3.79
N LEU A 26 1.94 7.47 -4.73
CA LEU A 26 1.93 7.78 -6.17
C LEU A 26 0.53 8.18 -6.68
N ARG A 27 -0.55 7.51 -6.23
CA ARG A 27 -1.93 7.87 -6.62
C ARG A 27 -2.37 9.26 -6.14
N ASN A 28 -1.72 9.79 -5.09
CA ASN A 28 -1.96 11.13 -4.56
C ASN A 28 -0.88 12.15 -4.96
N GLY A 29 -0.03 11.84 -5.94
CA GLY A 29 0.99 12.76 -6.46
C GLY A 29 2.18 13.03 -5.52
N VAL A 30 2.35 12.24 -4.46
CA VAL A 30 3.44 12.40 -3.49
C VAL A 30 4.76 11.87 -4.06
N GLU A 31 5.77 12.74 -4.08
CA GLU A 31 7.03 12.47 -4.76
C GLU A 31 8.00 11.60 -3.91
N LEU A 32 7.94 10.29 -4.11
CA LEU A 32 8.89 9.35 -3.52
C LEU A 32 10.28 9.38 -4.19
N TYR A 33 10.41 9.87 -5.42
CA TYR A 33 11.62 9.67 -6.23
C TYR A 33 12.38 10.95 -6.54
N GLY A 34 13.69 10.95 -6.25
CA GLY A 34 14.62 11.87 -6.92
C GLY A 34 14.77 11.53 -8.41
N LEU A 35 15.40 12.42 -9.19
CA LEU A 35 15.54 12.26 -10.66
C LEU A 35 16.03 10.86 -11.10
N LYS A 36 17.08 10.34 -10.45
CA LYS A 36 17.61 8.98 -10.72
C LYS A 36 16.62 7.86 -10.36
N GLY A 37 15.75 8.09 -9.36
CA GLY A 37 14.71 7.14 -8.96
C GLY A 37 13.55 7.10 -9.96
N LYS A 38 13.17 8.24 -10.55
CA LYS A 38 12.14 8.28 -11.60
C LYS A 38 12.53 7.43 -12.80
N LEU A 39 13.79 7.53 -13.22
CA LEU A 39 14.32 6.84 -14.40
C LEU A 39 14.72 5.37 -14.16
N GLY A 40 14.80 4.92 -12.90
CA GLY A 40 15.41 3.63 -12.53
C GLY A 40 14.81 2.94 -11.31
N ASN A 41 13.53 3.19 -10.99
CA ASN A 41 12.82 2.41 -9.96
C ASN A 41 12.34 1.07 -10.54
N CYS A 42 12.27 0.04 -9.71
CA CYS A 42 11.90 -1.32 -10.13
C CYS A 42 10.38 -1.56 -10.16
N GLY A 43 9.55 -0.53 -10.38
CA GLY A 43 8.09 -0.66 -10.44
C GLY A 43 7.37 -1.11 -9.16
N GLY A 44 8.10 -1.33 -8.06
CA GLY A 44 7.56 -1.84 -6.79
C GLY A 44 8.06 -3.24 -6.40
N CYS A 45 8.78 -3.96 -7.28
CA CYS A 45 9.17 -5.36 -7.09
C CYS A 45 10.29 -5.64 -6.05
N GLY A 46 10.58 -4.72 -5.12
CA GLY A 46 11.61 -4.88 -4.08
C GLY A 46 13.09 -4.95 -4.55
N GLN A 47 13.34 -4.91 -5.85
CA GLN A 47 14.71 -5.11 -6.40
C GLN A 47 15.63 -3.89 -6.22
N CYS A 48 15.07 -2.69 -6.27
CA CYS A 48 15.80 -1.44 -6.05
C CYS A 48 15.60 -0.89 -4.64
N ILE A 49 16.41 0.12 -4.27
CA ILE A 49 16.23 0.92 -3.06
C ILE A 49 15.91 2.37 -3.39
N THR A 50 15.08 2.65 -4.40
CA THR A 50 14.77 4.06 -4.77
C THR A 50 13.54 4.62 -4.07
N CYS A 51 12.65 3.77 -3.53
CA CYS A 51 11.43 4.14 -2.82
C CYS A 51 11.59 4.11 -1.28
N PHE A 52 12.80 4.37 -0.75
CA PHE A 52 12.94 4.44 0.69
C PHE A 52 12.26 5.69 1.26
N VAL A 53 11.63 5.50 2.40
CA VAL A 53 10.98 6.53 3.22
C VAL A 53 11.48 6.37 4.64
N ASP A 54 11.41 7.44 5.43
CA ASP A 54 11.73 7.40 6.86
C ASP A 54 10.43 7.42 7.66
N VAL A 55 10.22 6.40 8.49
CA VAL A 55 9.05 6.30 9.36
C VAL A 55 9.32 7.12 10.61
N ILE A 56 8.55 8.18 10.74
CA ILE A 56 8.64 9.11 11.84
C ILE A 56 7.88 8.50 13.05
N ASP A 57 8.34 8.82 14.25
CA ASP A 57 7.73 8.43 15.54
C ASP A 57 7.75 6.94 15.87
N ILE A 58 8.92 6.29 15.72
CA ILE A 58 9.13 4.94 16.25
C ILE A 58 9.22 4.97 17.78
N VAL A 59 8.06 5.11 18.42
CA VAL A 59 7.79 4.50 19.72
C VAL A 59 7.69 3.00 19.45
N GLU A 60 8.58 2.22 20.07
CA GLU A 60 8.84 0.82 19.68
C GLU A 60 7.63 -0.11 19.85
N SER A 61 6.61 0.29 20.61
CA SER A 61 5.34 -0.43 20.77
C SER A 61 4.32 -0.18 19.65
N ASP A 62 4.10 1.08 19.28
CA ASP A 62 2.91 1.44 18.48
C ASP A 62 3.19 1.46 16.97
N ASN A 63 4.40 1.82 16.56
CA ASN A 63 4.75 1.91 15.13
C ASN A 63 4.97 0.51 14.49
N ILE A 64 5.18 -0.53 15.31
CA ILE A 64 5.11 -1.94 14.89
C ILE A 64 3.67 -2.32 14.46
N LEU A 65 2.64 -1.63 14.97
CA LEU A 65 1.24 -1.86 14.63
C LEU A 65 0.72 -0.93 13.52
N ALA A 66 1.43 0.16 13.20
CA ALA A 66 1.01 1.13 12.19
C ALA A 66 1.33 0.68 10.75
N LEU A 67 2.39 -0.13 10.58
CA LEU A 67 2.85 -0.65 9.30
C LEU A 67 3.04 -2.16 9.36
N SER A 68 2.99 -2.85 8.20
CA SER A 68 3.33 -4.27 8.13
C SER A 68 4.77 -4.54 8.63
N PRO A 69 5.04 -5.73 9.19
CA PRO A 69 6.40 -6.17 9.52
C PRO A 69 7.36 -6.01 8.34
N ARG A 70 8.65 -5.85 8.63
CA ARG A 70 9.69 -5.78 7.60
C ARG A 70 9.79 -7.08 6.82
N THR A 71 9.86 -6.99 5.50
CA THR A 71 10.11 -8.16 4.65
C THR A 71 11.61 -8.53 4.65
N GLN A 72 11.94 -9.78 4.33
CA GLN A 72 13.34 -10.21 4.17
C GLN A 72 14.09 -9.36 3.12
N VAL A 73 13.39 -8.88 2.10
CA VAL A 73 13.93 -7.95 1.09
C VAL A 73 14.30 -6.61 1.71
N GLU A 74 13.42 -6.02 2.54
CA GLU A 74 13.74 -4.81 3.28
C GLU A 74 14.96 -4.99 4.19
N GLU A 75 15.01 -6.06 4.99
CA GLU A 75 16.12 -6.30 5.91
C GLU A 75 17.46 -6.43 5.16
N LEU A 76 17.50 -7.21 4.08
CA LEU A 76 18.71 -7.37 3.28
C LEU A 76 19.15 -6.06 2.60
N LYS A 77 18.20 -5.32 2.01
CA LYS A 77 18.49 -4.10 1.22
C LYS A 77 18.77 -2.87 2.11
N LEU A 78 18.18 -2.81 3.31
CA LEU A 78 18.31 -1.69 4.24
C LEU A 78 19.28 -1.95 5.41
N ARG A 79 19.96 -3.10 5.49
CA ARG A 79 20.91 -3.47 6.58
C ARG A 79 22.01 -2.45 6.95
N ARG A 80 22.27 -1.44 6.11
CA ARG A 80 23.24 -0.34 6.33
C ARG A 80 22.58 1.04 6.30
N ARG A 81 21.28 1.12 6.61
CA ARG A 81 20.47 2.34 6.69
C ARG A 81 19.88 2.48 8.09
N PRO A 82 19.38 3.66 8.50
CA PRO A 82 18.66 3.80 9.76
C PRO A 82 17.53 2.77 9.89
N LYS A 83 17.30 2.26 11.11
CA LYS A 83 16.22 1.29 11.39
C LYS A 83 14.83 1.83 11.04
N THR A 84 14.67 3.15 11.13
CA THR A 84 13.43 3.88 10.81
C THR A 84 13.09 3.87 9.32
N TRP A 85 14.07 3.60 8.44
CA TRP A 85 13.82 3.58 7.01
C TRP A 85 13.05 2.32 6.60
N ARG A 86 12.12 2.47 5.66
CA ARG A 86 11.35 1.38 5.03
C ARG A 86 11.37 1.53 3.52
N LEU A 87 11.13 0.45 2.77
CA LEU A 87 10.87 0.52 1.33
C LEU A 87 9.36 0.66 1.14
N ALA A 88 8.88 1.81 0.65
CA ALA A 88 7.44 2.07 0.53
C ALA A 88 6.69 1.00 -0.28
N CYS A 89 7.33 0.36 -1.26
CA CYS A 89 6.73 -0.73 -2.05
C CYS A 89 6.59 -2.07 -1.31
N GLN A 90 7.20 -2.23 -0.13
CA GLN A 90 7.17 -3.45 0.69
C GLN A 90 6.36 -3.26 1.98
N VAL A 91 5.75 -2.08 2.14
CA VAL A 91 5.00 -1.67 3.32
C VAL A 91 3.51 -1.64 3.01
N LEU A 92 2.72 -2.30 3.86
CA LEU A 92 1.28 -2.09 3.93
C LEU A 92 0.96 -1.21 5.15
N VAL A 93 0.12 -0.20 4.97
CA VAL A 93 -0.32 0.71 6.05
C VAL A 93 -1.45 0.05 6.82
N GLN A 94 -1.40 0.07 8.15
CA GLN A 94 -2.41 -0.55 9.02
C GLN A 94 -3.12 0.49 9.90
N ARG A 95 -2.39 1.52 10.35
CA ARG A 95 -2.90 2.65 11.14
C ARG A 95 -2.28 3.95 10.65
N SER A 96 -2.82 5.07 11.10
CA SER A 96 -2.30 6.40 10.77
C SER A 96 -0.83 6.56 11.16
N VAL A 97 -0.02 7.19 10.28
CA VAL A 97 1.45 7.18 10.37
C VAL A 97 2.08 8.43 9.75
N LEU A 98 3.20 8.91 10.33
CA LEU A 98 3.99 10.02 9.79
C LEU A 98 5.13 9.48 8.93
N ILE A 99 5.23 9.95 7.68
CA ILE A 99 6.20 9.50 6.70
C ILE A 99 7.01 10.69 6.17
N LEU A 100 8.32 10.64 6.31
CA LEU A 100 9.24 11.57 5.64
C LEU A 100 9.71 10.95 4.31
N THR A 101 9.23 11.51 3.21
CA THR A 101 9.68 11.11 1.86
C THR A 101 11.13 11.56 1.61
N ARG A 102 11.82 10.84 0.73
CA ARG A 102 13.18 11.17 0.25
C ARG A 102 14.15 11.57 1.38
N PRO A 103 14.32 10.77 2.45
CA PRO A 103 15.14 11.14 3.62
C PRO A 103 16.64 11.26 3.34
N GLN A 104 17.12 10.89 2.14
CA GLN A 104 18.48 11.17 1.68
C GLN A 104 18.69 12.63 1.24
N VAL A 105 17.61 13.40 1.05
CA VAL A 105 17.65 14.81 0.62
C VAL A 105 17.38 15.68 1.84
N SER A 106 18.34 16.54 2.19
CA SER A 106 18.17 17.53 3.25
C SER A 106 16.93 18.39 3.02
N LEU A 107 16.27 18.77 4.11
CA LEU A 107 15.16 19.72 4.12
C LEU A 107 15.56 20.78 5.16
N SER A 108 15.65 22.05 4.76
CA SER A 108 16.08 23.16 5.64
C SER A 108 15.30 23.19 6.94
N ASP A 109 14.00 22.96 6.83
CA ASP A 109 13.02 23.03 7.93
C ASP A 109 12.53 21.63 8.33
N ALA A 110 13.38 20.60 8.18
CA ALA A 110 13.08 19.21 8.55
C ALA A 110 12.49 19.09 9.94
N GLU A 111 13.21 19.59 10.94
CA GLU A 111 12.86 19.49 12.35
C GLU A 111 11.57 20.25 12.66
N ARG A 112 11.42 21.49 12.16
CA ARG A 112 10.19 22.27 12.32
C ARG A 112 8.97 21.56 11.75
N ARG A 113 9.10 20.94 10.57
CA ARG A 113 8.01 20.20 9.91
C ARG A 113 7.68 18.88 10.60
N VAL A 114 8.68 18.16 11.09
CA VAL A 114 8.48 16.97 11.94
C VAL A 114 7.75 17.37 13.23
N SER A 115 8.21 18.40 13.94
CA SER A 115 7.56 18.88 15.16
C SER A 115 6.12 19.34 14.93
N ALA A 116 5.86 20.09 13.86
CA ALA A 116 4.49 20.48 13.49
C ALA A 116 3.61 19.26 13.15
N ALA A 117 4.15 18.29 12.41
CA ALA A 117 3.44 17.06 12.05
C ALA A 117 3.10 16.17 13.25
N ARG A 118 3.92 16.20 14.32
CA ARG A 118 3.67 15.54 15.61
C ARG A 118 2.59 16.24 16.45
N THR A 119 2.57 17.58 16.43
CA THR A 119 1.65 18.39 17.26
C THR A 119 0.25 18.47 16.67
N ALA A 120 0.12 18.45 15.34
CA ALA A 120 -1.18 18.39 14.69
C ALA A 120 -1.82 17.01 14.93
N GLU A 121 -3.06 16.97 15.43
CA GLU A 121 -3.83 15.73 15.50
C GLU A 121 -4.03 15.14 14.10
N LEU A 122 -4.14 13.81 14.03
CA LEU A 122 -4.60 13.09 12.84
C LEU A 122 -6.12 12.89 13.01
N PRO A 123 -6.94 13.04 11.95
CA PRO A 123 -8.38 12.93 12.08
C PRO A 123 -8.78 11.53 12.58
N SER A 124 -9.78 11.49 13.45
CA SER A 124 -10.17 10.26 14.15
C SER A 124 -10.69 9.18 13.21
N GLU A 125 -10.15 7.97 13.33
CA GLU A 125 -10.42 6.87 12.40
C GLU A 125 -11.84 6.29 12.54
N PRO A 126 -12.55 6.05 11.42
CA PRO A 126 -13.50 4.94 11.36
C PRO A 126 -12.73 3.61 11.26
N THR A 127 -12.95 2.70 12.21
CA THR A 127 -12.13 1.48 12.39
C THR A 127 -12.38 0.37 11.37
N GLU A 128 -13.45 0.47 10.57
CA GLU A 128 -13.92 -0.62 9.73
C GLU A 128 -13.95 -0.29 8.22
N TRP A 129 -13.86 -1.34 7.41
CA TRP A 129 -14.05 -1.27 5.97
C TRP A 129 -15.53 -0.98 5.68
N PRO A 130 -15.88 -0.10 4.73
CA PRO A 130 -17.28 0.12 4.37
C PRO A 130 -17.92 -1.19 3.92
N LEU A 131 -18.94 -1.65 4.66
CA LEU A 131 -19.62 -2.92 4.37
C LEU A 131 -20.34 -2.85 3.03
N TYR A 132 -19.70 -3.37 1.98
CA TYR A 132 -20.29 -3.51 0.65
C TYR A 132 -21.39 -4.57 0.65
N GLY A 133 -22.62 -4.15 1.00
CA GLY A 133 -23.87 -4.79 0.61
C GLY A 133 -24.01 -6.28 0.90
N LEU A 134 -24.25 -6.64 2.16
CA LEU A 134 -24.79 -7.97 2.53
C LEU A 134 -26.28 -8.16 2.15
N GLU A 135 -26.92 -7.16 1.54
CA GLU A 135 -28.29 -7.24 1.05
C GLU A 135 -28.37 -7.84 -0.37
N ARG A 136 -27.93 -9.09 -0.52
CA ARG A 136 -28.51 -9.97 -1.55
C ARG A 136 -29.54 -10.85 -0.87
N ASN A 137 -30.80 -10.50 -1.09
CA ASN A 137 -31.97 -11.14 -0.52
C ASN A 137 -32.00 -12.64 -0.88
N VAL A 138 -31.58 -13.52 0.03
CA VAL A 138 -31.65 -14.98 -0.14
C VAL A 138 -33.05 -15.46 0.25
N SER A 139 -34.03 -15.11 -0.60
CA SER A 139 -35.34 -15.75 -0.58
C SER A 139 -35.23 -17.10 -1.28
N ALA A 140 -35.31 -18.17 -0.49
CA ALA A 140 -35.27 -19.55 -0.98
C ALA A 140 -36.54 -19.99 -1.72
N GLU A 141 -36.46 -21.19 -2.29
CA GLU A 141 -37.49 -22.01 -2.98
C GLU A 141 -37.76 -21.65 -4.46
N GLN A 142 -37.99 -22.61 -5.39
CA GLN A 142 -38.08 -24.07 -5.25
C GLN A 142 -37.55 -24.85 -6.51
N SER A 143 -36.64 -25.80 -6.26
CA SER A 143 -36.50 -27.15 -6.85
C SER A 143 -37.27 -27.56 -8.12
N ALA A 144 -36.56 -28.08 -9.15
CA ALA A 144 -37.07 -29.11 -10.08
C ALA A 144 -35.90 -29.84 -10.79
N THR A 145 -35.98 -31.18 -10.89
CA THR A 145 -34.95 -32.06 -11.49
C THR A 145 -35.52 -32.90 -12.63
N SER A 146 -34.82 -33.01 -13.78
CA SER A 146 -34.97 -34.03 -14.85
C SER A 146 -34.21 -33.59 -16.11
N ASN A 147 -33.75 -34.43 -17.04
CA ASN A 147 -33.27 -35.83 -16.99
C ASN A 147 -32.28 -36.03 -18.18
N GLU A 148 -31.74 -37.23 -18.35
CA GLU A 148 -30.80 -37.67 -19.40
C GLU A 148 -31.29 -37.44 -20.86
N GLY A 149 -30.36 -37.39 -21.82
CA GLY A 149 -30.64 -37.43 -23.26
C GLY A 149 -29.41 -37.21 -24.15
N ASP A 150 -29.08 -38.22 -24.95
CA ASP A 150 -27.98 -38.34 -25.91
C ASP A 150 -27.89 -37.25 -27.01
N GLU A 151 -26.67 -36.98 -27.51
CA GLU A 151 -26.21 -37.32 -28.88
C GLU A 151 -24.91 -36.56 -29.26
N GLU A 152 -23.86 -37.31 -29.63
CA GLU A 152 -22.76 -36.76 -30.45
C GLU A 152 -23.22 -36.62 -31.91
N PRO A 153 -22.72 -35.60 -32.63
CA PRO A 153 -22.47 -35.73 -34.06
C PRO A 153 -20.97 -35.61 -34.37
N ALA A 154 -20.37 -36.76 -34.71
CA ALA A 154 -19.11 -36.80 -35.46
C ALA A 154 -19.36 -36.57 -36.97
N LEU A 155 -18.27 -36.53 -37.75
CA LEU A 155 -18.13 -36.31 -39.21
C LEU A 155 -18.11 -34.81 -39.62
N ASN A 156 -17.03 -34.21 -40.15
CA ASN A 156 -16.21 -34.44 -41.37
C ASN A 156 -16.26 -33.10 -42.17
N SER A 157 -15.35 -32.67 -43.05
CA SER A 157 -14.06 -33.15 -43.59
C SER A 157 -13.25 -31.97 -44.18
N ASP A 158 -12.12 -32.25 -44.83
CA ASP A 158 -11.49 -31.46 -45.92
C ASP A 158 -10.32 -30.48 -45.63
N THR A 159 -9.14 -31.09 -45.42
CA THR A 159 -7.93 -31.07 -46.31
C THR A 159 -7.56 -29.85 -47.17
N VAL A 160 -6.22 -29.65 -47.31
CA VAL A 160 -5.45 -28.85 -48.31
C VAL A 160 -5.31 -27.34 -47.99
N ALA A 161 -4.12 -26.71 -47.96
CA ALA A 161 -2.74 -27.14 -48.25
C ALA A 161 -1.74 -26.65 -47.18
#